data_AF-A0A1V6F7F8-F1
#
_entry.id   AF-A0A1V6F7F8-F1
#
_cell.length_a   1.000
_cell.length_b   1.000
_cell.length_c   1.000
_cell.angle_alpha   90.00
_cell.angle_beta   90.00
_cell.angle_gamma   90.00
#
_symmetry.space_group_name_H-M   'P 1'
#
loop_
_entity.id
_entity.type
_entity.pdbx_description
1 polymer ?
#
loop_
_entity_poly.entity_id
_entity_poly.type
_entity_poly.pdbx_seq_one_letter_code
_entity_poly.pdbx_strand_id
1 'polypeptide(L)'
;MFSDSNRVNFPAGGPAVCETDFGGALPCFFKLIGMGENNLEIVGGRIEFNCVDNYRTLSIINETPSAGSVSGAGVYYPGTSVTVSATPSGGDPFRGWYDALGALKSTDNPYTFTMPGEDYTLHTYFGPAKGSAKQIGTYPQTKVTDATIISALNAKAGTLPTAGNAQSWTDYEYYIEGVVTSFMWYKDVDHNSALYRGVYFEEYRPYRTSKPSSVDQTWQDDNGYNPLTTYWFKWEPVNWKIVDVKDEKALVISSMVLDAQPFYRTTAYRPGPPKIYANNYEHSDVRPWLNNIFYSKAFNLAERNTIATTLVDNSLASTGHEATGHGEQAAPYICNDTSDKMFLLSHAEATNVNYPGQDSSYYRKKTATDYAHSQGVFRSTQWGTSPYLMRSPFYWQNSGYCVDTDGMCRVTDADSAYSGIVPAMWVTL
;
A
#
# COMPACT_ATOMS: atom_id res chain seq x y z
N MET A 1 -42.60 27.63 30.86
CA MET A 1 -42.57 29.07 31.23
C MET A 1 -41.64 29.75 30.23
N PHE A 2 -42.07 30.82 29.54
CA PHE A 2 -41.20 31.53 28.59
C PHE A 2 -40.19 32.39 29.39
N SER A 3 -38.92 32.35 29.02
CA SER A 3 -37.85 33.16 29.62
C SER A 3 -37.61 34.41 28.77
N ASP A 4 -37.42 35.56 29.41
CA ASP A 4 -37.03 36.81 28.72
C ASP A 4 -35.57 36.81 28.25
N SER A 5 -34.76 35.83 28.65
CA SER A 5 -33.33 35.73 28.29
C SER A 5 -33.07 35.62 26.78
N ASN A 6 -34.04 35.12 25.99
CA ASN A 6 -33.92 34.91 24.54
C ASN A 6 -34.91 35.79 23.76
N ARG A 7 -35.33 36.93 24.34
CA ARG A 7 -36.29 37.85 23.72
C ARG A 7 -35.62 38.69 22.64
N VAL A 8 -36.17 38.65 21.43
CA VAL A 8 -35.79 39.55 20.33
C VAL A 8 -36.86 40.64 20.20
N ASN A 9 -36.44 41.90 20.20
CA ASN A 9 -37.33 43.05 20.06
C ASN A 9 -37.19 43.67 18.68
N PHE A 10 -38.32 43.88 17.99
CA PHE A 10 -38.36 44.60 16.73
C PHE A 10 -38.88 46.02 16.99
N PRO A 11 -38.12 47.07 16.60
CA PRO A 11 -38.47 48.45 16.93
C PRO A 11 -39.66 48.97 16.11
N ALA A 12 -40.39 49.93 16.66
CA ALA A 12 -41.42 50.67 15.93
C ALA A 12 -40.80 51.42 14.73
N GLY A 13 -41.40 51.29 13.55
CA GLY A 13 -40.86 51.83 12.29
C GLY A 13 -39.71 51.00 11.67
N GLY A 14 -39.45 49.80 12.20
CA GLY A 14 -38.50 48.85 11.62
C GLY A 14 -38.95 48.30 10.25
N PRO A 15 -38.10 47.47 9.60
CA PRO A 15 -38.40 46.92 8.28
C PRO A 15 -39.66 46.05 8.28
N ALA A 16 -40.37 46.00 7.16
CA ALA A 16 -41.59 45.19 6.98
C ALA A 16 -41.35 43.68 7.08
N VAL A 17 -40.09 43.24 6.95
CA VAL A 17 -39.63 41.87 7.15
C VAL A 17 -38.49 41.90 8.17
N CYS A 18 -38.54 40.97 9.14
CA CYS A 18 -37.51 40.81 10.15
C CYS A 18 -37.16 39.33 10.30
N GLU A 19 -35.88 39.02 10.46
CA GLU A 19 -35.35 37.67 10.55
C GLU A 19 -34.55 37.51 11.84
N THR A 20 -34.59 36.32 12.44
CA THR A 20 -33.83 35.98 13.64
C THR A 20 -33.59 34.46 13.71
N ASP A 21 -32.40 34.07 14.15
CA ASP A 21 -32.02 32.68 14.45
C ASP A 21 -32.07 32.37 15.96
N PHE A 22 -32.55 33.33 16.76
CA PHE A 22 -32.58 33.28 18.23
C PHE A 22 -31.21 32.99 18.87
N GLY A 23 -30.11 33.38 18.21
CA GLY A 23 -28.75 33.07 18.67
C GLY A 23 -28.47 31.56 18.72
N GLY A 24 -29.10 30.78 17.84
CA GLY A 24 -28.94 29.32 17.77
C GLY A 24 -29.78 28.53 18.78
N ALA A 25 -30.70 29.16 19.50
CA ALA A 25 -31.61 28.44 20.38
C ALA A 25 -32.52 27.47 19.60
N LEU A 26 -32.79 26.27 20.16
CA LEU A 26 -33.68 25.25 19.58
C LEU A 26 -34.99 25.15 20.39
N PRO A 27 -35.89 26.15 20.35
CA PRO A 27 -37.10 26.13 21.15
C PRO A 27 -38.17 25.21 20.56
N CYS A 28 -38.79 24.38 21.39
CA CYS A 28 -40.00 23.64 20.99
C CYS A 28 -41.24 24.53 20.89
N PHE A 29 -41.19 25.74 21.48
CA PHE A 29 -42.29 26.70 21.52
C PHE A 29 -41.74 28.13 21.47
N PHE A 30 -42.38 29.02 20.72
CA PHE A 30 -42.12 30.46 20.76
C PHE A 30 -43.40 31.23 21.15
N LYS A 31 -43.22 32.42 21.71
CA LYS A 31 -44.31 33.34 22.06
C LYS A 31 -44.12 34.64 21.30
N LEU A 32 -45.17 35.09 20.62
CA LEU A 32 -45.22 36.40 19.98
C LEU A 32 -46.05 37.36 20.83
N ILE A 33 -45.57 38.59 20.94
CA ILE A 33 -46.23 39.66 21.68
C ILE A 33 -46.30 40.87 20.76
N GLY A 34 -47.50 41.25 20.32
CA GLY A 34 -47.73 42.52 19.64
C GLY A 34 -47.86 43.64 20.67
N MET A 35 -46.98 44.63 20.64
CA MET A 35 -47.09 45.84 21.45
C MET A 35 -47.61 46.98 20.57
N GLY A 36 -48.91 47.25 20.65
CA GLY A 36 -49.52 48.38 19.95
C GLY A 36 -49.54 49.62 20.83
N GLU A 37 -49.04 50.74 20.33
CA GLU A 37 -49.33 52.06 20.89
C GLU A 37 -50.41 52.70 19.99
N ASN A 38 -51.52 53.15 20.60
CA ASN A 38 -52.54 54.00 19.97
C ASN A 38 -53.63 53.35 19.09
N ASN A 39 -54.10 52.14 19.42
CA ASN A 39 -55.32 51.56 18.79
C ASN A 39 -55.23 51.35 17.25
N LEU A 40 -54.01 51.31 16.70
CA LEU A 40 -53.77 50.96 15.30
C LEU A 40 -53.87 49.44 15.15
N GLU A 41 -54.81 48.99 14.31
CA GLU A 41 -55.05 47.59 14.02
C GLU A 41 -53.87 47.01 13.21
N ILE A 42 -53.17 46.00 13.73
CA ILE A 42 -52.21 45.24 12.93
C ILE A 42 -53.03 44.41 11.94
N VAL A 43 -53.10 44.87 10.69
CA VAL A 43 -53.96 44.30 9.62
C VAL A 43 -53.58 42.86 9.24
N GLY A 44 -52.39 42.40 9.65
CA GLY A 44 -51.95 41.02 9.53
C GLY A 44 -50.43 40.91 9.62
N GLY A 45 -49.93 39.76 10.04
CA GLY A 45 -48.51 39.42 10.02
C GLY A 45 -48.34 37.99 9.51
N ARG A 46 -47.35 37.77 8.63
CA ARG A 46 -46.95 36.43 8.18
C ARG A 46 -45.72 36.01 8.97
N ILE A 47 -45.76 34.80 9.51
CA ILE A 47 -44.58 34.16 10.09
C ILE A 47 -44.19 33.04 9.14
N GLU A 48 -42.95 33.06 8.70
CA GLU A 48 -42.38 32.02 7.85
C GLU A 48 -41.29 31.31 8.64
N PHE A 49 -41.40 29.99 8.72
CA PHE A 49 -40.34 29.15 9.26
C PHE A 49 -39.51 28.65 8.10
N ASN A 50 -38.22 28.95 8.11
CA ASN A 50 -37.27 28.23 7.29
C ASN A 50 -36.85 26.97 8.06
N CYS A 51 -37.55 25.86 7.82
CA CYS A 51 -37.23 24.56 8.42
C CYS A 51 -36.14 23.81 7.65
N VAL A 52 -35.32 24.51 6.85
CA VAL A 52 -34.16 23.89 6.21
C VAL A 52 -33.10 23.63 7.27
N ASP A 53 -32.74 22.37 7.44
CA ASP A 53 -31.64 21.98 8.34
C ASP A 53 -30.32 22.54 7.81
N ASN A 54 -29.83 23.58 8.50
CA ASN A 54 -28.55 24.20 8.21
C ASN A 54 -27.42 23.64 9.07
N TYR A 55 -27.69 22.68 9.97
CA TYR A 55 -26.65 22.02 10.72
C TYR A 55 -25.98 20.93 9.88
N ARG A 56 -24.74 20.63 10.25
CA ARG A 56 -23.93 19.57 9.64
C ARG A 56 -23.45 18.61 10.70
N THR A 57 -23.39 17.34 10.33
CA THR A 57 -22.93 16.27 11.21
C THR A 57 -21.41 16.18 11.13
N LEU A 58 -20.76 16.26 12.29
CA LEU A 58 -19.37 15.86 12.47
C LEU A 58 -19.33 14.43 12.98
N SER A 59 -18.90 13.52 12.12
CA SER A 59 -18.60 12.13 12.48
C SER A 59 -17.11 11.96 12.77
N ILE A 60 -16.78 11.19 13.79
CA ILE A 60 -15.40 10.78 14.06
C ILE A 60 -15.34 9.25 14.05
N ILE A 61 -14.52 8.70 13.16
CA ILE A 61 -14.28 7.26 13.03
C ILE A 61 -12.93 6.95 13.67
N ASN A 62 -12.94 6.14 14.73
CA ASN A 62 -11.73 5.53 15.29
C ASN A 62 -11.45 4.20 14.58
N GLU A 63 -10.45 4.20 13.71
CA GLU A 63 -10.01 3.03 12.92
C GLU A 63 -9.36 1.94 13.78
N THR A 64 -9.00 2.27 15.02
CA THR A 64 -8.39 1.36 16.00
C THR A 64 -9.09 1.51 17.35
N PRO A 65 -10.36 1.07 17.47
CA PRO A 65 -11.19 1.28 18.66
C PRO A 65 -10.63 0.63 19.92
N SER A 66 -9.83 -0.43 19.77
CA SER A 66 -9.12 -1.10 20.86
C SER A 66 -7.95 -0.28 21.43
N ALA A 67 -7.37 0.63 20.65
CA ALA A 67 -6.13 1.34 20.96
C ALA A 67 -6.33 2.80 21.46
N GLY A 68 -7.57 3.26 21.58
CA GLY A 68 -7.87 4.59 22.13
C GLY A 68 -9.34 4.99 22.00
N SER A 69 -9.66 6.19 22.44
CA SER A 69 -11.02 6.77 22.36
C SER A 69 -10.99 8.20 21.81
N VAL A 70 -12.13 8.67 21.31
CA VAL A 70 -12.28 10.02 20.73
C VAL A 70 -13.50 10.75 21.25
N SER A 71 -13.46 12.08 21.20
CA SER A 71 -14.55 12.96 21.60
C SER A 71 -14.61 14.21 20.71
N GLY A 72 -15.77 14.88 20.69
CA GLY A 72 -16.01 16.09 19.91
C GLY A 72 -16.95 15.91 18.69
N ALA A 73 -17.34 14.68 18.36
CA ALA A 73 -18.37 14.41 17.36
C ALA A 73 -19.72 15.02 17.77
N GLY A 74 -20.56 15.39 16.79
CA GLY A 74 -21.84 16.03 17.07
C GLY A 74 -22.45 16.76 15.87
N VAL A 75 -23.44 17.60 16.12
CA VAL A 75 -24.14 18.38 15.09
C VAL A 75 -23.81 19.86 15.31
N TYR A 76 -23.30 20.53 14.29
CA TYR A 76 -22.74 21.88 14.38
C TYR A 76 -23.22 22.78 13.25
N TYR A 77 -23.35 24.08 13.53
CA TYR A 77 -23.66 25.05 12.49
C TYR A 77 -22.39 25.35 11.66
N PRO A 78 -22.47 25.45 10.32
CA PRO A 78 -21.36 25.84 9.47
C PRO A 78 -20.69 27.13 9.96
N GLY A 79 -19.36 27.17 9.99
CA GLY A 79 -18.59 28.32 10.46
C GLY A 79 -18.32 28.33 11.97
N THR A 80 -18.90 27.42 12.75
CA THR A 80 -18.60 27.33 14.20
C THR A 80 -17.24 26.69 14.45
N SER A 81 -16.57 27.11 15.53
CA SER A 81 -15.30 26.52 15.97
C SER A 81 -15.57 25.26 16.78
N VAL A 82 -15.07 24.12 16.30
CA VAL A 82 -15.25 22.78 16.91
C VAL A 82 -13.90 22.25 17.37
N THR A 83 -13.87 21.58 18.53
CA THR A 83 -12.66 20.93 19.06
C THR A 83 -12.88 19.43 19.23
N VAL A 84 -11.99 18.63 18.66
CA VAL A 84 -11.97 17.18 18.78
C VAL A 84 -10.74 16.74 19.58
N SER A 85 -10.87 15.65 20.35
CA SER A 85 -9.78 15.12 21.19
C SER A 85 -9.68 13.61 21.07
N ALA A 86 -8.46 13.10 21.13
CA ALA A 86 -8.13 11.69 21.10
C ALA A 86 -7.42 11.29 22.41
N THR A 87 -7.75 10.13 22.96
CA THR A 87 -7.13 9.59 24.18
C THR A 87 -6.55 8.21 23.87
N PRO A 88 -5.22 8.10 23.69
CA PRO A 88 -4.54 6.82 23.54
C PRO A 88 -4.79 5.87 24.71
N SER A 89 -4.89 4.57 24.40
CA SER A 89 -4.90 3.49 25.39
C SER A 89 -3.65 2.63 25.24
N GLY A 90 -3.03 2.24 26.35
CA GLY A 90 -1.83 1.39 26.32
C GLY A 90 -0.62 2.08 25.71
N GLY A 91 0.10 1.37 24.83
CA GLY A 91 1.33 1.83 24.19
C GLY A 91 1.15 2.44 22.80
N ASP A 92 -0.08 2.53 22.30
CA ASP A 92 -0.38 2.93 20.93
C ASP A 92 -0.62 4.44 20.82
N PRO A 93 0.34 5.22 20.30
CA PRO A 93 0.23 6.67 20.29
C PRO A 93 -0.80 7.15 19.27
N PHE A 94 -1.48 8.25 19.58
CA PHE A 94 -2.30 9.01 18.63
C PHE A 94 -1.44 9.50 17.45
N ARG A 95 -1.97 9.41 16.23
CA ARG A 95 -1.21 9.74 15.01
C ARG A 95 -1.73 10.93 14.21
N GLY A 96 -3.00 11.29 14.36
CA GLY A 96 -3.55 12.46 13.67
C GLY A 96 -5.03 12.30 13.34
N TRP A 97 -5.57 13.38 12.79
CA TRP A 97 -6.91 13.48 12.22
C TRP A 97 -6.81 13.53 10.70
N TYR A 98 -7.63 12.74 10.02
CA TYR A 98 -7.60 12.54 8.58
C TYR A 98 -9.01 12.72 7.99
N ASP A 99 -9.11 13.12 6.73
CA ASP A 99 -10.41 13.10 6.05
C ASP A 99 -10.78 11.70 5.54
N ALA A 100 -11.99 11.59 4.97
CA ALA A 100 -12.51 10.35 4.38
C ALA A 100 -11.69 9.81 3.19
N LEU A 101 -10.83 10.64 2.57
CA LEU A 101 -9.90 10.21 1.51
C LEU A 101 -8.55 9.75 2.09
N GLY A 102 -8.36 9.85 3.41
CA GLY A 102 -7.15 9.48 4.12
C GLY A 102 -6.07 10.57 4.14
N ALA A 103 -6.39 11.81 3.75
CA ALA A 103 -5.45 12.93 3.78
C ALA A 103 -5.30 13.49 5.21
N LEU A 104 -4.06 13.72 5.65
CA LEU A 104 -3.76 14.28 6.97
C LEU A 104 -4.28 15.72 7.09
N LYS A 105 -5.09 15.99 8.11
CA LYS A 105 -5.60 17.32 8.44
C LYS A 105 -4.85 17.97 9.59
N SER A 106 -4.57 17.21 10.65
CA SER A 106 -3.79 17.71 11.79
C SER A 106 -3.18 16.58 12.60
N THR A 107 -2.00 16.81 13.15
CA THR A 107 -1.38 15.96 14.18
C THR A 107 -1.62 16.49 15.59
N ASP A 108 -2.32 17.62 15.73
CA ASP A 108 -2.59 18.23 17.02
C ASP A 108 -3.67 17.44 17.78
N ASN A 109 -3.49 17.36 19.10
CA ASN A 109 -4.46 16.75 19.99
C ASN A 109 -4.46 17.51 21.33
N PRO A 110 -5.52 18.27 21.63
CA PRO A 110 -6.76 18.45 20.85
C PRO A 110 -6.57 19.19 19.51
N TYR A 111 -7.47 18.97 18.55
CA TYR A 111 -7.52 19.67 17.26
C TYR A 111 -8.77 20.54 17.16
N THR A 112 -8.59 21.83 16.85
CA THR A 112 -9.66 22.81 16.68
C THR A 112 -9.74 23.29 15.23
N PHE A 113 -10.95 23.30 14.66
CA PHE A 113 -11.19 23.74 13.28
C PHE A 113 -12.58 24.37 13.11
N THR A 114 -12.81 25.01 11.96
CA THR A 114 -14.10 25.60 11.60
C THR A 114 -14.98 24.57 10.87
N MET A 115 -16.19 24.32 11.36
CA MET A 115 -17.12 23.36 10.75
C MET A 115 -17.48 23.77 9.30
N PRO A 116 -17.32 22.87 8.30
CA PRO A 116 -17.65 23.20 6.91
C PRO A 116 -19.16 23.29 6.66
N GLY A 117 -19.53 23.74 5.46
CA GLY A 117 -20.92 23.89 4.99
C GLY A 117 -21.61 22.59 4.59
N GLU A 118 -21.00 21.44 4.87
CA GLU A 118 -21.44 20.09 4.55
C GLU A 118 -21.09 19.13 5.70
N ASP A 119 -21.65 17.93 5.70
CA ASP A 119 -21.31 16.90 6.67
C ASP A 119 -19.81 16.57 6.58
N TYR A 120 -19.19 16.39 7.74
CA TYR A 120 -17.76 16.23 7.83
C TYR A 120 -17.40 14.98 8.62
N THR A 121 -16.56 14.14 8.03
CA THR A 121 -16.08 12.91 8.66
C THR A 121 -14.58 13.01 8.86
N LEU A 122 -14.15 12.89 10.11
CA LEU A 122 -12.76 12.73 10.49
C LEU A 122 -12.48 11.27 10.84
N HIS A 123 -11.37 10.76 10.36
CA HIS A 123 -10.80 9.49 10.75
C HIS A 123 -9.62 9.74 11.69
N THR A 124 -9.44 8.89 12.68
CA THR A 124 -8.28 8.88 13.58
C THR A 124 -7.80 7.45 13.77
N TYR A 125 -6.53 7.32 14.11
CA TYR A 125 -5.90 6.04 14.41
C TYR A 125 -4.86 6.19 15.52
N PHE A 126 -4.80 5.14 16.32
CA PHE A 126 -3.82 4.91 17.36
C PHE A 126 -2.92 3.75 16.91
N GLY A 127 -1.63 3.78 17.26
CA GLY A 127 -0.70 2.71 16.93
C GLY A 127 0.23 3.07 15.77
N PRO A 128 0.73 2.13 14.95
CA PRO A 128 1.70 2.44 13.89
C PRO A 128 1.13 3.38 12.82
N ALA A 129 1.77 4.53 12.61
CA ALA A 129 1.29 5.53 11.65
C ALA A 129 1.53 5.09 10.20
N LYS A 130 0.71 5.58 9.27
CA LYS A 130 1.11 5.63 7.86
C LYS A 130 2.49 6.29 7.73
N GLY A 131 3.37 5.68 6.97
CA GLY A 131 4.76 6.10 6.78
C GLY A 131 5.76 5.54 7.80
N SER A 132 5.29 4.96 8.91
CA SER A 132 6.17 4.31 9.89
C SER A 132 6.66 2.94 9.41
N ALA A 133 7.73 2.44 10.05
CA ALA A 133 8.31 1.15 9.74
C ALA A 133 7.71 0.03 10.61
N LYS A 134 7.60 -1.16 10.04
CA LYS A 134 7.28 -2.42 10.75
C LYS A 134 8.33 -3.46 10.38
N GLN A 135 8.76 -4.26 11.33
CA GLN A 135 9.67 -5.37 11.10
C GLN A 135 8.96 -6.68 11.40
N ILE A 136 8.89 -7.56 10.39
CA ILE A 136 8.25 -8.88 10.49
C ILE A 136 8.82 -9.78 9.39
N GLY A 137 9.04 -11.05 9.72
CA GLY A 137 9.67 -12.00 8.84
C GLY A 137 11.16 -11.73 8.61
N THR A 138 11.82 -12.69 7.98
CA THR A 138 13.23 -12.62 7.60
C THR A 138 13.41 -13.09 6.16
N TYR A 139 14.40 -12.55 5.46
CA TYR A 139 14.73 -12.97 4.10
C TYR A 139 16.23 -12.77 3.84
N PRO A 140 16.85 -13.49 2.89
CA PRO A 140 18.24 -13.21 2.50
C PRO A 140 18.38 -11.78 1.96
N GLN A 141 19.35 -11.02 2.48
CA GLN A 141 19.55 -9.63 2.10
C GLN A 141 21.03 -9.32 1.82
N THR A 142 21.85 -9.13 2.87
CA THR A 142 23.24 -8.66 2.73
C THR A 142 24.20 -9.78 2.34
N LYS A 143 25.10 -9.51 1.38
CA LYS A 143 26.18 -10.41 0.98
C LYS A 143 27.21 -10.54 2.10
N VAL A 144 27.57 -11.77 2.45
CA VAL A 144 28.65 -12.05 3.38
C VAL A 144 29.99 -11.79 2.69
N THR A 145 30.85 -11.00 3.33
CA THR A 145 32.21 -10.68 2.86
C THR A 145 33.30 -11.20 3.79
N ASP A 146 32.94 -11.62 5.00
CA ASP A 146 33.88 -12.20 5.96
C ASP A 146 34.36 -13.59 5.49
N ALA A 147 35.67 -13.70 5.23
CA ALA A 147 36.28 -14.91 4.69
C ALA A 147 36.16 -16.11 5.64
N THR A 148 36.21 -15.91 6.96
CA THR A 148 36.08 -16.99 7.94
C THR A 148 34.66 -17.56 7.95
N ILE A 149 33.64 -16.69 7.90
CA ILE A 149 32.24 -17.11 7.79
C ILE A 149 32.03 -17.85 6.45
N ILE A 150 32.53 -17.31 5.33
CA ILE A 150 32.40 -17.96 4.02
C ILE A 150 33.03 -19.36 4.03
N SER A 151 34.24 -19.52 4.56
CA SER A 151 34.89 -20.84 4.64
C SER A 151 34.07 -21.83 5.47
N ALA A 152 33.51 -21.40 6.61
CA ALA A 152 32.66 -22.25 7.44
C ALA A 152 31.35 -22.65 6.75
N LEU A 153 30.72 -21.72 6.03
CA LEU A 153 29.49 -21.98 5.28
C LEU A 153 29.74 -22.92 4.10
N ASN A 154 30.82 -22.72 3.33
CA ASN A 154 31.22 -23.63 2.25
C ASN A 154 31.48 -25.05 2.76
N ALA A 155 32.17 -25.20 3.90
CA ALA A 155 32.42 -26.50 4.51
C ALA A 155 31.11 -27.22 4.90
N LYS A 156 30.12 -26.49 5.42
CA LYS A 156 28.78 -27.02 5.75
C LYS A 156 27.93 -27.30 4.50
N ALA A 157 28.10 -26.51 3.44
CA ALA A 157 27.36 -26.68 2.20
C ALA A 157 27.75 -27.96 1.47
N GLY A 158 29.02 -28.38 1.59
CA GLY A 158 29.53 -29.61 1.02
C GLY A 158 29.73 -29.52 -0.49
N THR A 159 29.50 -30.64 -1.19
CA THR A 159 29.68 -30.73 -2.64
C THR A 159 28.76 -29.76 -3.38
N LEU A 160 29.33 -29.05 -4.36
CA LEU A 160 28.58 -28.14 -5.23
C LEU A 160 27.68 -28.92 -6.20
N PRO A 161 26.52 -28.36 -6.55
CA PRO A 161 25.62 -28.96 -7.53
C PRO A 161 26.17 -28.78 -8.95
N THR A 162 25.65 -29.60 -9.86
CA THR A 162 25.84 -29.50 -11.32
C THR A 162 24.51 -29.75 -12.00
N ALA A 163 24.37 -29.39 -13.28
CA ALA A 163 23.15 -29.67 -14.07
C ALA A 163 22.66 -31.14 -14.01
N GLY A 164 23.56 -32.11 -13.89
CA GLY A 164 23.20 -33.53 -13.80
C GLY A 164 22.94 -34.05 -12.38
N ASN A 165 23.25 -33.27 -11.35
CA ASN A 165 23.10 -33.67 -9.95
C ASN A 165 23.12 -32.46 -9.01
N ALA A 166 21.97 -32.13 -8.42
CA ALA A 166 21.81 -31.02 -7.47
C ALA A 166 22.44 -31.28 -6.09
N GLN A 167 22.96 -32.48 -5.81
CA GLN A 167 23.50 -32.86 -4.51
C GLN A 167 22.46 -32.64 -3.39
N SER A 168 22.79 -31.80 -2.40
CA SER A 168 21.88 -31.36 -1.33
C SER A 168 21.43 -29.91 -1.50
N TRP A 169 21.69 -29.32 -2.66
CA TRP A 169 21.21 -28.00 -3.04
C TRP A 169 19.84 -28.11 -3.69
N THR A 170 19.07 -27.03 -3.65
CA THR A 170 17.76 -26.95 -4.29
C THR A 170 17.87 -26.13 -5.56
N ASP A 171 17.36 -26.68 -6.66
CA ASP A 171 17.29 -25.99 -7.94
C ASP A 171 16.29 -24.83 -7.88
N TYR A 172 16.62 -23.72 -8.53
CA TYR A 172 15.67 -22.62 -8.70
C TYR A 172 14.66 -22.86 -9.83
N GLU A 173 14.92 -23.81 -10.72
CA GLU A 173 14.10 -24.16 -11.88
C GLU A 173 13.91 -22.96 -12.84
N TYR A 174 14.96 -22.15 -12.98
CA TYR A 174 14.95 -20.98 -13.86
C TYR A 174 15.09 -21.33 -15.33
N TYR A 175 14.83 -20.34 -16.17
CA TYR A 175 14.69 -20.51 -17.61
C TYR A 175 15.91 -19.97 -18.36
N ILE A 176 16.36 -20.71 -19.36
CA ILE A 176 17.24 -20.26 -20.44
C ILE A 176 16.52 -20.58 -21.75
N GLU A 177 16.43 -19.60 -22.65
CA GLU A 177 15.74 -19.74 -23.95
C GLU A 177 14.31 -20.31 -23.85
N GLY A 178 13.59 -19.96 -22.79
CA GLY A 178 12.22 -20.39 -22.52
C GLY A 178 12.08 -21.79 -21.93
N VAL A 179 13.19 -22.46 -21.59
CA VAL A 179 13.22 -23.83 -21.06
C VAL A 179 13.77 -23.83 -19.64
N VAL A 180 13.07 -24.54 -18.73
CA VAL A 180 13.58 -24.78 -17.38
C VAL A 180 14.91 -25.52 -17.49
N THR A 181 15.97 -24.91 -16.97
CA THR A 181 17.35 -25.37 -17.08
C THR A 181 17.98 -25.42 -15.69
N SER A 182 18.64 -26.52 -15.36
CA SER A 182 19.32 -26.72 -14.08
C SER A 182 20.72 -26.10 -14.14
N PHE A 183 20.84 -24.84 -13.74
CA PHE A 183 22.12 -24.10 -13.78
C PHE A 183 22.36 -23.21 -12.57
N MET A 184 21.36 -23.04 -11.69
CA MET A 184 21.42 -22.15 -10.53
C MET A 184 20.68 -22.79 -9.36
N TRP A 185 21.33 -22.83 -8.21
CA TRP A 185 20.83 -23.50 -7.01
C TRP A 185 21.03 -22.66 -5.77
N TYR A 186 20.26 -22.98 -4.73
CA TYR A 186 20.45 -22.43 -3.40
C TYR A 186 20.53 -23.49 -2.31
N LYS A 187 21.11 -23.10 -1.18
CA LYS A 187 21.12 -23.90 0.03
C LYS A 187 21.10 -23.00 1.26
N ASP A 188 20.20 -23.27 2.18
CA ASP A 188 20.12 -22.56 3.45
C ASP A 188 20.97 -23.29 4.50
N VAL A 189 21.80 -22.55 5.24
CA VAL A 189 22.77 -23.09 6.21
C VAL A 189 22.80 -22.24 7.48
N ASP A 190 22.67 -22.89 8.64
CA ASP A 190 22.83 -22.26 9.94
C ASP A 190 24.30 -22.14 10.37
N HIS A 191 24.69 -20.96 10.85
CA HIS A 191 25.99 -20.69 11.46
C HIS A 191 25.87 -19.60 12.54
N ASN A 192 26.34 -19.89 13.75
CA ASN A 192 26.34 -18.96 14.89
C ASN A 192 24.97 -18.28 15.13
N SER A 193 23.91 -19.09 15.17
CA SER A 193 22.52 -18.62 15.39
C SER A 193 21.97 -17.66 14.34
N ALA A 194 22.59 -17.60 13.16
CA ALA A 194 22.05 -16.93 11.98
C ALA A 194 21.90 -17.93 10.83
N LEU A 195 20.84 -17.74 10.04
CA LEU A 195 20.60 -18.50 8.81
C LEU A 195 21.23 -17.75 7.63
N TYR A 196 21.83 -18.48 6.70
CA TYR A 196 22.43 -17.94 5.49
C TYR A 196 21.92 -18.68 4.25
N ARG A 197 21.68 -17.95 3.16
CA ARG A 197 21.42 -18.54 1.85
C ARG A 197 22.69 -18.52 1.01
N GLY A 198 23.15 -19.70 0.63
CA GLY A 198 24.15 -19.87 -0.41
C GLY A 198 23.47 -19.89 -1.77
N VAL A 199 24.08 -19.22 -2.75
CA VAL A 199 23.68 -19.23 -4.16
C VAL A 199 24.89 -19.64 -4.98
N TYR A 200 24.73 -20.63 -5.85
CA TYR A 200 25.75 -21.09 -6.78
C TYR A 200 25.12 -21.29 -8.16
N PHE A 201 25.85 -20.93 -9.21
CA PHE A 201 25.40 -21.11 -10.58
C PHE A 201 26.56 -21.41 -11.54
N GLU A 202 26.32 -22.26 -12.53
CA GLU A 202 27.28 -22.62 -13.59
C GLU A 202 27.15 -21.71 -14.82
N GLU A 203 25.97 -21.09 -14.99
CA GLU A 203 25.64 -20.20 -16.09
C GLU A 203 24.93 -18.94 -15.56
N TYR A 204 24.99 -17.84 -16.30
CA TYR A 204 24.25 -16.63 -15.95
C TYR A 204 22.74 -16.85 -16.09
N ARG A 205 21.97 -16.32 -15.15
CA ARG A 205 20.53 -16.15 -15.27
C ARG A 205 20.25 -15.01 -16.25
N PRO A 206 19.52 -15.26 -17.35
CA PRO A 206 19.20 -14.22 -18.30
C PRO A 206 18.19 -13.20 -17.74
N TYR A 207 18.27 -11.93 -18.16
CA TYR A 207 17.36 -10.86 -17.74
C TYR A 207 15.93 -11.05 -18.27
N ARG A 208 15.72 -11.95 -19.23
CA ARG A 208 14.42 -12.42 -19.74
C ARG A 208 14.48 -13.93 -19.91
N THR A 209 13.43 -14.64 -19.53
CA THR A 209 13.39 -16.11 -19.58
C THR A 209 13.63 -16.67 -20.99
N SER A 210 13.31 -15.90 -22.03
CA SER A 210 13.44 -16.25 -23.44
C SER A 210 14.84 -16.08 -24.03
N LYS A 211 15.81 -15.60 -23.26
CA LYS A 211 17.16 -15.27 -23.74
C LYS A 211 18.20 -16.36 -23.40
N PRO A 212 19.29 -16.45 -24.17
CA PRO A 212 20.39 -17.34 -23.84
C PRO A 212 21.14 -16.86 -22.61
N SER A 213 21.90 -17.76 -21.98
CA SER A 213 22.86 -17.38 -20.95
C SER A 213 24.09 -16.71 -21.59
N SER A 214 24.30 -15.43 -21.30
CA SER A 214 25.51 -14.70 -21.67
C SER A 214 25.66 -13.43 -20.84
N VAL A 215 26.87 -12.86 -20.87
CA VAL A 215 27.18 -11.55 -20.26
C VAL A 215 26.30 -10.43 -20.84
N ASP A 216 26.01 -10.45 -22.15
CA ASP A 216 25.15 -9.45 -22.80
C ASP A 216 23.66 -9.58 -22.45
N GLN A 217 23.27 -10.68 -21.79
CA GLN A 217 21.88 -11.02 -21.50
C GLN A 217 21.60 -11.17 -20.01
N THR A 218 22.47 -10.67 -19.13
CA THR A 218 22.28 -10.73 -17.67
C THR A 218 22.58 -9.38 -17.01
N TRP A 219 22.22 -9.26 -15.74
CA TRP A 219 22.70 -8.18 -14.86
C TRP A 219 23.52 -8.71 -13.69
N GLN A 220 23.71 -10.03 -13.59
CA GLN A 220 24.45 -10.62 -12.48
C GLN A 220 25.92 -10.20 -12.50
N ASP A 221 26.56 -10.16 -13.67
CA ASP A 221 27.95 -9.74 -13.85
C ASP A 221 28.15 -8.24 -13.57
N ASP A 222 27.27 -7.39 -14.07
CA ASP A 222 27.22 -5.95 -13.78
C ASP A 222 27.06 -5.69 -12.27
N ASN A 223 26.36 -6.59 -11.58
CA ASN A 223 26.22 -6.58 -10.12
C ASN A 223 27.38 -7.26 -9.37
N GLY A 224 28.38 -7.79 -10.08
CA GLY A 224 29.57 -8.43 -9.50
C GLY A 224 29.39 -9.89 -9.08
N TYR A 225 28.45 -10.61 -9.69
CA TYR A 225 28.18 -12.03 -9.45
C TYR A 225 28.50 -12.86 -10.70
N ASN A 226 29.60 -13.61 -10.63
CA ASN A 226 30.11 -14.46 -11.71
C ASN A 226 29.79 -15.95 -11.47
N PRO A 227 29.67 -16.77 -12.53
CA PRO A 227 29.47 -18.21 -12.44
C PRO A 227 30.62 -18.92 -11.72
N LEU A 228 30.38 -20.19 -11.36
CA LEU A 228 31.34 -21.06 -10.68
C LEU A 228 31.83 -20.50 -9.34
N THR A 229 31.03 -19.63 -8.72
CA THR A 229 31.30 -19.00 -7.43
C THR A 229 30.10 -19.13 -6.53
N THR A 230 30.33 -19.51 -5.27
CA THR A 230 29.29 -19.54 -4.23
C THR A 230 29.24 -18.19 -3.52
N TYR A 231 28.07 -17.56 -3.52
CA TYR A 231 27.80 -16.33 -2.79
C TYR A 231 26.88 -16.62 -1.61
N TRP A 232 27.16 -16.02 -0.46
CA TRP A 232 26.38 -16.20 0.76
C TRP A 232 25.67 -14.91 1.14
N PHE A 233 24.41 -15.05 1.55
CA PHE A 233 23.56 -13.93 1.96
C PHE A 233 22.98 -14.21 3.33
N LYS A 234 23.07 -13.25 4.23
CA LYS A 234 22.50 -13.40 5.57
C LYS A 234 20.98 -13.26 5.51
N TRP A 235 20.27 -14.14 6.21
CA TRP A 235 18.85 -13.93 6.47
C TRP A 235 18.70 -12.86 7.54
N GLU A 236 18.00 -11.79 7.18
CA GLU A 236 17.87 -10.61 8.00
C GLU A 236 16.39 -10.22 8.10
N PRO A 237 15.96 -9.62 9.21
CA PRO A 237 14.61 -9.11 9.33
C PRO A 237 14.24 -8.18 8.17
N VAL A 238 13.04 -8.36 7.63
CA VAL A 238 12.56 -7.50 6.53
C VAL A 238 11.97 -6.22 7.13
N ASN A 239 12.44 -5.08 6.66
CA ASN A 239 11.89 -3.78 7.02
C ASN A 239 10.76 -3.42 6.05
N TRP A 240 9.58 -3.17 6.59
CA TRP A 240 8.38 -2.81 5.84
C TRP A 240 7.96 -1.38 6.15
N LYS A 241 7.40 -0.69 5.17
CA LYS A 241 6.76 0.62 5.34
C LYS A 241 5.26 0.43 5.37
N ILE A 242 4.60 0.98 6.38
CA ILE A 242 3.14 1.07 6.44
C ILE A 242 2.70 2.16 5.47
N VAL A 243 1.93 1.78 4.45
CA VAL A 243 1.42 2.72 3.44
C VAL A 243 -0.05 3.05 3.65
N ASP A 244 -0.80 2.18 4.30
CA ASP A 244 -2.19 2.42 4.67
C ASP A 244 -2.55 1.74 5.99
N VAL A 245 -3.58 2.24 6.66
CA VAL A 245 -4.16 1.65 7.87
C VAL A 245 -5.67 1.75 7.76
N LYS A 246 -6.34 0.62 7.90
CA LYS A 246 -7.80 0.50 7.76
C LYS A 246 -8.29 -0.75 8.50
N ASP A 247 -9.42 -0.66 9.19
CA ASP A 247 -10.07 -1.80 9.85
C ASP A 247 -9.11 -2.62 10.76
N GLU A 248 -8.36 -1.95 11.64
CA GLU A 248 -7.32 -2.55 12.52
C GLU A 248 -6.20 -3.33 11.81
N LYS A 249 -5.99 -3.06 10.51
CA LYS A 249 -4.91 -3.65 9.71
C LYS A 249 -4.06 -2.57 9.08
N ALA A 250 -2.81 -2.91 8.82
CA ALA A 250 -1.87 -2.08 8.08
C ALA A 250 -1.50 -2.73 6.76
N LEU A 251 -1.64 -1.99 5.66
CA LEU A 251 -1.02 -2.34 4.40
C LEU A 251 0.46 -1.98 4.49
N VAL A 252 1.32 -2.98 4.33
CA VAL A 252 2.77 -2.81 4.36
C VAL A 252 3.40 -3.21 3.05
N ILE A 253 4.44 -2.49 2.65
CA ILE A 253 5.31 -2.85 1.53
C ILE A 253 6.75 -2.98 2.00
N SER A 254 7.49 -3.94 1.46
CA SER A 254 8.92 -4.06 1.76
C SER A 254 9.67 -2.77 1.39
N SER A 255 10.64 -2.37 2.21
CA SER A 255 11.38 -1.12 2.01
C SER A 255 12.36 -1.22 0.85
N MET A 256 12.84 -2.43 0.55
CA MET A 256 13.80 -2.75 -0.51
C MET A 256 13.19 -3.77 -1.49
N VAL A 257 13.78 -3.88 -2.67
CA VAL A 257 13.49 -4.96 -3.61
C VAL A 257 14.17 -6.25 -3.10
N LEU A 258 13.40 -7.29 -2.80
CA LEU A 258 13.88 -8.44 -2.01
C LEU A 258 14.32 -9.66 -2.83
N ASP A 259 13.76 -9.84 -4.03
CA ASP A 259 14.00 -11.01 -4.90
C ASP A 259 13.79 -10.62 -6.38
N ALA A 260 14.00 -11.54 -7.31
CA ALA A 260 13.75 -11.40 -8.74
C ALA A 260 12.97 -12.60 -9.28
N GLN A 261 11.70 -12.37 -9.64
CA GLN A 261 10.85 -13.35 -10.30
C GLN A 261 10.22 -12.71 -11.54
N PRO A 262 10.13 -13.43 -12.68
CA PRO A 262 9.30 -12.94 -13.78
C PRO A 262 7.84 -12.88 -13.33
N PHE A 263 7.08 -11.95 -13.89
CA PHE A 263 5.63 -11.92 -13.68
C PHE A 263 5.02 -13.24 -14.20
N TYR A 264 5.42 -13.63 -15.41
CA TYR A 264 5.06 -14.90 -16.02
C TYR A 264 6.20 -15.40 -16.90
N ARG A 265 6.46 -16.71 -16.92
CA ARG A 265 7.61 -17.33 -17.59
C ARG A 265 7.74 -17.09 -19.10
N THR A 266 6.74 -16.57 -19.80
CA THR A 266 6.75 -16.37 -21.25
C THR A 266 5.84 -15.20 -21.66
N THR A 267 6.10 -14.61 -22.83
CA THR A 267 5.21 -13.60 -23.45
C THR A 267 4.03 -14.24 -24.19
N ALA A 268 4.02 -15.57 -24.35
CA ALA A 268 2.94 -16.27 -25.02
C ALA A 268 1.68 -16.34 -24.13
N TYR A 269 0.52 -16.27 -24.76
CA TYR A 269 -0.75 -16.54 -24.09
C TYR A 269 -0.93 -18.05 -23.89
N ARG A 270 -1.74 -18.44 -22.90
CA ARG A 270 -2.17 -19.82 -22.72
C ARG A 270 -3.32 -20.12 -23.68
N PRO A 271 -3.17 -21.13 -24.56
CA PRO A 271 -4.22 -21.49 -25.50
C PRO A 271 -5.37 -22.22 -24.78
N GLY A 272 -6.60 -22.01 -25.25
CA GLY A 272 -7.82 -22.61 -24.69
C GLY A 272 -8.92 -21.56 -24.46
N PRO A 273 -10.19 -21.95 -24.32
CA PRO A 273 -11.26 -21.08 -23.87
C PRO A 273 -11.38 -21.12 -22.33
N PRO A 274 -11.33 -19.98 -21.61
CA PRO A 274 -10.97 -18.65 -22.10
C PRO A 274 -9.47 -18.50 -22.37
N LYS A 275 -9.13 -17.61 -23.31
CA LYS A 275 -7.73 -17.27 -23.63
C LYS A 275 -7.13 -16.47 -22.46
N ILE A 276 -6.00 -16.91 -21.90
CA ILE A 276 -5.35 -16.24 -20.76
C ILE A 276 -4.03 -15.63 -21.21
N TYR A 277 -3.87 -14.34 -20.98
CA TYR A 277 -2.71 -13.56 -21.40
C TYR A 277 -1.57 -13.60 -20.39
N ALA A 278 -0.36 -13.27 -20.84
CA ALA A 278 0.85 -13.37 -20.03
C ALA A 278 0.91 -12.35 -18.88
N ASN A 279 0.20 -11.23 -19.03
CA ASN A 279 0.07 -10.18 -18.01
C ASN A 279 -1.14 -10.36 -17.07
N ASN A 280 -1.80 -11.51 -17.10
CA ASN A 280 -2.91 -11.82 -16.19
C ASN A 280 -2.38 -12.21 -14.80
N TYR A 281 -2.69 -11.42 -13.77
CA TYR A 281 -2.16 -11.61 -12.41
C TYR A 281 -2.72 -12.85 -11.71
N GLU A 282 -4.01 -13.14 -11.84
CA GLU A 282 -4.67 -14.32 -11.26
C GLU A 282 -3.94 -15.61 -11.62
N HIS A 283 -3.50 -15.69 -12.87
CA HIS A 283 -2.79 -16.84 -13.40
C HIS A 283 -1.28 -16.60 -13.53
N SER A 284 -0.70 -15.54 -13.00
CA SER A 284 0.75 -15.28 -13.09
C SER A 284 1.59 -16.36 -12.37
N ASP A 285 2.89 -16.42 -12.65
CA ASP A 285 3.81 -17.30 -11.89
C ASP A 285 4.27 -16.65 -10.58
N VAL A 286 4.33 -15.30 -10.56
CA VAL A 286 4.73 -14.55 -9.36
C VAL A 286 3.72 -14.66 -8.23
N ARG A 287 2.42 -14.77 -8.52
CA ARG A 287 1.36 -14.89 -7.49
C ARG A 287 1.48 -16.15 -6.63
N PRO A 288 1.56 -17.38 -7.17
CA PRO A 288 1.77 -18.58 -6.36
C PRO A 288 3.16 -18.57 -5.69
N TRP A 289 4.19 -18.00 -6.32
CA TRP A 289 5.49 -17.83 -5.66
C TRP A 289 5.37 -16.95 -4.41
N LEU A 290 4.69 -15.81 -4.49
CA LEU A 290 4.45 -14.91 -3.36
C LEU A 290 3.71 -15.61 -2.22
N ASN A 291 2.60 -16.28 -2.54
CA ASN A 291 1.68 -16.83 -1.54
C ASN A 291 2.12 -18.19 -0.96
N ASN A 292 2.92 -18.98 -1.70
CA ASN A 292 3.33 -20.32 -1.27
C ASN A 292 4.81 -20.38 -0.90
N ILE A 293 5.70 -19.80 -1.71
CA ILE A 293 7.15 -19.94 -1.55
C ILE A 293 7.70 -18.82 -0.67
N PHE A 294 7.51 -17.56 -1.06
CA PHE A 294 7.98 -16.41 -0.29
C PHE A 294 7.33 -16.38 1.09
N TYR A 295 6.00 -16.45 1.15
CA TYR A 295 5.23 -16.41 2.40
C TYR A 295 5.65 -17.49 3.42
N SER A 296 5.84 -18.75 2.97
CA SER A 296 6.19 -19.84 3.89
C SER A 296 7.63 -19.75 4.41
N LYS A 297 8.55 -19.22 3.59
CA LYS A 297 9.96 -19.04 3.93
C LYS A 297 10.22 -17.79 4.76
N ALA A 298 9.55 -16.68 4.42
CA ALA A 298 9.84 -15.39 5.03
C ALA A 298 9.26 -15.25 6.44
N PHE A 299 8.13 -15.91 6.73
CA PHE A 299 7.39 -15.72 7.97
C PHE A 299 7.26 -17.03 8.76
N ASN A 300 7.50 -16.95 10.06
CA ASN A 300 7.23 -18.07 10.97
C ASN A 300 5.72 -18.22 11.24
N LEU A 301 5.31 -19.28 11.95
CA LEU A 301 3.89 -19.57 12.17
C LEU A 301 3.12 -18.45 12.88
N ALA A 302 3.71 -17.84 13.92
CA ALA A 302 3.07 -16.77 14.67
C ALA A 302 2.88 -15.52 13.80
N GLU A 303 3.91 -15.16 13.01
CA GLU A 303 3.86 -14.04 12.07
C GLU A 303 2.81 -14.28 10.97
N ARG A 304 2.77 -15.50 10.41
CA ARG A 304 1.77 -15.90 9.41
C ARG A 304 0.34 -15.76 9.89
N ASN A 305 0.09 -15.94 11.19
CA ASN A 305 -1.25 -15.75 11.77
C ASN A 305 -1.68 -14.27 11.82
N THR A 306 -0.73 -13.32 11.71
CA THR A 306 -1.03 -11.88 11.64
C THR A 306 -1.30 -11.39 10.20
N ILE A 307 -0.96 -12.19 9.19
CA ILE A 307 -1.09 -11.80 7.78
C ILE A 307 -2.50 -12.15 7.28
N ALA A 308 -3.27 -11.11 6.96
CA ALA A 308 -4.65 -11.23 6.53
C ALA A 308 -4.73 -11.76 5.09
N THR A 309 -5.69 -12.65 4.85
CA THR A 309 -6.14 -12.92 3.48
C THR A 309 -6.94 -11.72 3.00
N THR A 310 -6.55 -11.16 1.86
CA THR A 310 -7.08 -9.92 1.30
C THR A 310 -7.74 -10.19 -0.03
N LEU A 311 -8.91 -9.61 -0.28
CA LEU A 311 -9.48 -9.53 -1.62
C LEU A 311 -8.69 -8.46 -2.40
N VAL A 312 -7.83 -8.90 -3.30
CA VAL A 312 -6.98 -8.05 -4.13
C VAL A 312 -7.71 -7.72 -5.42
N ASP A 313 -8.06 -6.45 -5.56
CA ASP A 313 -8.69 -5.88 -6.75
C ASP A 313 -7.73 -5.93 -7.97
N ASN A 314 -8.18 -6.60 -9.03
CA ASN A 314 -7.52 -6.71 -10.34
C ASN A 314 -8.41 -6.17 -11.48
N SER A 315 -9.48 -5.45 -11.14
CA SER A 315 -10.37 -4.78 -12.07
C SER A 315 -9.73 -3.53 -12.68
N LEU A 316 -10.52 -2.79 -13.47
CA LEU A 316 -10.11 -1.54 -14.10
C LEU A 316 -9.66 -0.48 -13.08
N ALA A 317 -10.29 -0.41 -11.90
CA ALA A 317 -9.95 0.54 -10.84
C ALA A 317 -8.49 0.41 -10.39
N SER A 318 -8.01 -0.83 -10.28
CA SER A 318 -6.62 -1.13 -9.91
C SER A 318 -5.58 -0.55 -10.88
N THR A 319 -5.96 -0.28 -12.13
CA THR A 319 -5.05 0.18 -13.18
C THR A 319 -4.84 1.70 -13.16
N GLY A 320 -5.74 2.45 -12.51
CA GLY A 320 -5.74 3.91 -12.53
C GLY A 320 -6.21 4.54 -13.85
N HIS A 321 -6.70 3.75 -14.81
CA HIS A 321 -7.12 4.25 -16.13
C HIS A 321 -8.59 4.69 -16.21
N GLU A 322 -9.40 4.48 -15.17
CA GLU A 322 -10.80 4.93 -15.14
C GLU A 322 -10.95 6.43 -15.42
N ALA A 323 -9.99 7.23 -14.95
CA ALA A 323 -9.97 8.68 -15.11
C ALA A 323 -9.67 9.15 -16.55
N THR A 324 -9.19 8.27 -17.43
CA THR A 324 -8.77 8.65 -18.80
C THR A 324 -9.92 8.63 -19.82
N GLY A 325 -11.13 8.25 -19.41
CA GLY A 325 -12.30 8.20 -20.31
C GLY A 325 -12.26 7.06 -21.34
N HIS A 326 -11.23 6.23 -21.33
CA HIS A 326 -11.07 5.07 -22.20
C HIS A 326 -11.67 3.78 -21.62
N GLY A 327 -12.13 3.77 -20.36
CA GLY A 327 -12.78 2.63 -19.73
C GLY A 327 -11.94 1.34 -19.79
N GLU A 328 -12.59 0.18 -19.91
CA GLU A 328 -11.93 -1.14 -20.05
C GLU A 328 -10.98 -1.21 -21.26
N GLN A 329 -11.18 -0.36 -22.27
CA GLN A 329 -10.33 -0.31 -23.47
C GLN A 329 -8.92 0.20 -23.13
N ALA A 330 -8.75 0.90 -22.01
CA ALA A 330 -7.45 1.35 -21.51
C ALA A 330 -6.63 0.20 -20.91
N ALA A 331 -7.30 -0.83 -20.39
CA ALA A 331 -6.68 -1.98 -19.74
C ALA A 331 -7.43 -3.28 -20.11
N PRO A 332 -7.33 -3.72 -21.39
CA PRO A 332 -8.14 -4.82 -21.92
C PRO A 332 -7.80 -6.21 -21.35
N TYR A 333 -6.84 -6.30 -20.42
CA TYR A 333 -6.31 -7.54 -19.88
C TYR A 333 -6.42 -7.64 -18.35
N ILE A 334 -7.36 -6.91 -17.75
CA ILE A 334 -7.78 -7.12 -16.36
C ILE A 334 -8.20 -8.58 -16.14
N CYS A 335 -8.15 -9.04 -14.89
CA CYS A 335 -8.52 -10.39 -14.50
C CYS A 335 -9.44 -10.39 -13.28
N ASN A 336 -9.88 -11.57 -12.84
CA ASN A 336 -10.70 -11.64 -11.65
C ASN A 336 -9.90 -11.18 -10.42
N ASP A 337 -10.64 -10.67 -9.44
CA ASP A 337 -10.09 -10.41 -8.12
C ASP A 337 -9.61 -11.71 -7.48
N THR A 338 -8.57 -11.60 -6.67
CA THR A 338 -7.90 -12.75 -6.06
C THR A 338 -7.93 -12.65 -4.55
N SER A 339 -7.86 -13.80 -3.86
CA SER A 339 -7.70 -13.84 -2.41
C SER A 339 -6.26 -14.18 -2.08
N ASP A 340 -5.50 -13.18 -1.66
CA ASP A 340 -4.04 -13.27 -1.47
C ASP A 340 -3.63 -12.84 -0.06
N LYS A 341 -2.56 -13.48 0.44
CA LYS A 341 -1.85 -13.05 1.65
C LYS A 341 -0.69 -12.11 1.31
N MET A 342 -0.02 -12.39 0.20
CA MET A 342 1.08 -11.60 -0.34
C MET A 342 0.75 -11.22 -1.78
N PHE A 343 0.99 -9.97 -2.15
CA PHE A 343 0.71 -9.48 -3.51
C PHE A 343 1.72 -8.40 -3.93
N LEU A 344 1.68 -8.03 -5.21
CA LEU A 344 2.35 -6.83 -5.72
C LEU A 344 1.36 -5.67 -5.72
N LEU A 345 1.80 -4.44 -5.45
CA LEU A 345 0.91 -3.27 -5.60
C LEU A 345 0.42 -3.12 -7.04
N SER A 346 -0.78 -2.55 -7.20
CA SER A 346 -1.33 -2.17 -8.49
C SER A 346 -0.77 -0.83 -8.95
N HIS A 347 -1.06 -0.44 -10.19
CA HIS A 347 -0.73 0.89 -10.70
C HIS A 347 -1.40 1.99 -9.87
N ALA A 348 -2.70 1.86 -9.57
CA ALA A 348 -3.42 2.82 -8.75
C ALA A 348 -2.83 2.91 -7.33
N GLU A 349 -2.50 1.79 -6.69
CA GLU A 349 -1.94 1.78 -5.33
C GLU A 349 -0.53 2.35 -5.27
N ALA A 350 0.35 1.97 -6.20
CA ALA A 350 1.72 2.50 -6.18
C ALA A 350 1.80 3.96 -6.63
N THR A 351 0.76 4.51 -7.25
CA THR A 351 0.69 5.95 -7.57
C THR A 351 -0.24 6.73 -6.64
N ASN A 352 -0.76 6.07 -5.59
CA ASN A 352 -1.66 6.70 -4.64
C ASN A 352 -0.93 7.77 -3.81
N VAL A 353 -1.30 9.03 -4.01
CA VAL A 353 -0.70 10.17 -3.32
C VAL A 353 -0.94 10.19 -1.81
N ASN A 354 -1.94 9.43 -1.33
CA ASN A 354 -2.23 9.29 0.09
C ASN A 354 -1.41 8.17 0.75
N TYR A 355 -0.68 7.36 -0.03
CA TYR A 355 0.23 6.34 0.49
C TYR A 355 1.62 6.95 0.69
N PRO A 356 2.14 7.04 1.93
CA PRO A 356 3.40 7.71 2.17
C PRO A 356 4.56 7.09 1.42
N GLY A 357 5.28 7.91 0.66
CA GLY A 357 6.36 7.50 -0.22
C GLY A 357 5.90 6.86 -1.53
N GLN A 358 4.62 6.97 -1.87
CA GLN A 358 4.09 6.74 -3.21
C GLN A 358 3.62 8.07 -3.87
N ASP A 359 3.77 9.19 -3.18
CA ASP A 359 3.29 10.53 -3.52
C ASP A 359 4.07 11.22 -4.65
N SER A 360 5.27 10.74 -4.96
CA SER A 360 6.01 11.14 -6.16
C SER A 360 6.94 10.04 -6.64
N SER A 361 7.42 10.14 -7.88
CA SER A 361 8.42 9.20 -8.40
C SER A 361 9.66 9.18 -7.53
N TYR A 362 10.07 10.32 -6.97
CA TYR A 362 11.22 10.39 -6.09
C TYR A 362 11.13 9.43 -4.89
N TYR A 363 9.96 9.31 -4.26
CA TYR A 363 9.81 8.47 -3.08
C TYR A 363 9.52 6.99 -3.37
N ARG A 364 9.10 6.67 -4.60
CA ARG A 364 8.84 5.29 -5.03
C ARG A 364 10.11 4.47 -5.27
N LYS A 365 11.24 5.15 -5.44
CA LYS A 365 12.53 4.53 -5.68
C LYS A 365 12.91 3.58 -4.56
N LYS A 366 13.38 2.38 -4.94
CA LYS A 366 13.87 1.37 -4.00
C LYS A 366 15.21 0.84 -4.47
N THR A 367 16.10 0.62 -3.52
CA THR A 367 17.32 -0.17 -3.72
C THR A 367 16.98 -1.65 -3.58
N ALA A 368 17.65 -2.52 -4.34
CA ALA A 368 17.55 -3.95 -4.14
C ALA A 368 18.54 -4.44 -3.09
N THR A 369 18.24 -5.60 -2.50
CA THR A 369 19.18 -6.31 -1.62
C THR A 369 20.32 -6.91 -2.44
N ASP A 370 21.44 -7.24 -1.80
CA ASP A 370 22.53 -7.93 -2.49
C ASP A 370 22.07 -9.29 -3.04
N TYR A 371 21.21 -9.99 -2.28
CA TYR A 371 20.59 -11.23 -2.74
C TYR A 371 19.74 -11.02 -4.00
N ALA A 372 18.88 -9.99 -4.05
CA ALA A 372 18.10 -9.68 -5.25
C ALA A 372 19.00 -9.37 -6.46
N HIS A 373 20.11 -8.63 -6.25
CA HIS A 373 21.10 -8.40 -7.30
C HIS A 373 21.78 -9.69 -7.78
N SER A 374 22.04 -10.63 -6.87
CA SER A 374 22.54 -11.97 -7.23
C SER A 374 21.52 -12.79 -8.02
N GLN A 375 20.23 -12.47 -7.90
CA GLN A 375 19.16 -13.07 -8.70
C GLN A 375 18.95 -12.36 -10.05
N GLY A 376 19.72 -11.31 -10.37
CA GLY A 376 19.67 -10.63 -11.68
C GLY A 376 18.83 -9.35 -11.72
N VAL A 377 18.46 -8.76 -10.58
CA VAL A 377 17.77 -7.45 -10.56
C VAL A 377 18.70 -6.36 -11.09
N PHE A 378 18.20 -5.57 -12.05
CA PHE A 378 18.92 -4.42 -12.61
C PHE A 378 19.20 -3.35 -11.55
N ARG A 379 20.39 -2.73 -11.62
CA ARG A 379 20.77 -1.60 -10.80
C ARG A 379 21.16 -0.40 -11.67
N SER A 380 20.44 0.71 -11.50
CA SER A 380 20.82 1.96 -12.16
C SER A 380 22.10 2.52 -11.54
N THR A 381 23.10 2.80 -12.38
CA THR A 381 24.34 3.48 -11.95
C THR A 381 24.12 4.96 -11.63
N GLN A 382 23.11 5.59 -12.25
CA GLN A 382 22.79 7.00 -12.01
C GLN A 382 22.00 7.20 -10.71
N TRP A 383 21.14 6.26 -10.32
CA TRP A 383 20.20 6.45 -9.20
C TRP A 383 20.48 5.50 -8.02
N GLY A 384 21.25 4.43 -8.25
CA GLY A 384 21.53 3.39 -7.26
C GLY A 384 20.35 2.47 -6.95
N THR A 385 19.24 2.62 -7.67
CA THR A 385 17.93 1.99 -7.42
C THR A 385 17.61 0.93 -8.49
N SER A 386 16.55 0.16 -8.24
CA SER A 386 16.16 -0.99 -9.04
C SER A 386 14.68 -0.97 -9.40
N PRO A 387 14.30 -1.49 -10.59
CA PRO A 387 12.91 -1.59 -10.97
C PRO A 387 12.22 -2.72 -10.20
N TYR A 388 10.91 -2.60 -9.98
CA TYR A 388 10.12 -3.65 -9.33
C TYR A 388 8.71 -3.81 -9.91
N LEU A 389 8.24 -5.05 -9.93
CA LEU A 389 6.99 -5.44 -10.58
C LEU A 389 5.74 -4.91 -9.85
N MET A 390 4.70 -4.70 -10.65
CA MET A 390 3.35 -4.35 -10.21
C MET A 390 2.37 -5.39 -10.76
N ARG A 391 1.19 -5.52 -10.16
CA ARG A 391 0.19 -6.50 -10.62
C ARG A 391 -0.66 -6.06 -11.81
N SER A 392 -0.75 -4.75 -12.06
CA SER A 392 -1.64 -4.21 -13.09
C SER A 392 -1.14 -4.54 -14.51
N PRO A 393 -2.03 -5.00 -15.40
CA PRO A 393 -1.69 -5.24 -16.80
C PRO A 393 -1.49 -3.93 -17.56
N PHE A 394 -0.69 -3.97 -18.63
CA PHE A 394 -0.59 -2.90 -19.62
C PHE A 394 -1.57 -3.12 -20.79
N TYR A 395 -1.65 -2.15 -21.71
CA TYR A 395 -2.41 -2.25 -22.96
C TYR A 395 -1.90 -3.36 -23.91
N TRP A 396 -0.66 -3.83 -23.76
CA TRP A 396 -0.12 -4.97 -24.51
C TRP A 396 -0.31 -6.28 -23.75
N GLN A 397 -0.78 -7.32 -24.45
CA GLN A 397 -1.15 -8.63 -23.87
C GLN A 397 -0.02 -9.38 -23.14
N ASN A 398 1.22 -8.96 -23.35
CA ASN A 398 2.43 -9.58 -22.81
C ASN A 398 3.20 -8.68 -21.85
N SER A 399 2.64 -7.51 -21.52
CA SER A 399 3.32 -6.52 -20.69
C SER A 399 2.43 -6.05 -19.54
N GLY A 400 3.07 -5.76 -18.42
CA GLY A 400 2.48 -5.17 -17.23
C GLY A 400 3.19 -3.87 -16.87
N TYR A 401 2.91 -3.36 -15.67
CA TYR A 401 3.63 -2.22 -15.12
C TYR A 401 4.76 -2.65 -14.16
N CYS A 402 5.80 -1.84 -14.11
CA CYS A 402 6.77 -1.81 -13.03
C CYS A 402 6.92 -0.37 -12.54
N VAL A 403 7.43 -0.19 -11.33
CA VAL A 403 8.10 1.06 -10.94
C VAL A 403 9.55 0.93 -11.39
N ASP A 404 10.00 1.85 -12.23
CA ASP A 404 11.36 1.84 -12.77
C ASP A 404 12.36 2.49 -11.79
N THR A 405 13.63 2.48 -12.14
CA THR A 405 14.74 3.00 -11.33
C THR A 405 14.60 4.47 -10.97
N ASP A 406 13.90 5.26 -11.78
CA ASP A 406 13.58 6.65 -11.47
C ASP A 406 12.31 6.85 -10.63
N GLY A 407 11.62 5.75 -10.30
CA GLY A 407 10.36 5.72 -9.58
C GLY A 407 9.14 6.07 -10.43
N MET A 408 9.29 6.23 -11.74
CA MET A 408 8.15 6.34 -12.66
C MET A 408 7.57 4.96 -12.92
N CYS A 409 6.24 4.88 -13.07
CA CYS A 409 5.60 3.66 -13.53
C CYS A 409 5.83 3.51 -15.04
N ARG A 410 6.43 2.40 -15.46
CA ARG A 410 6.72 2.09 -16.86
C ARG A 410 6.27 0.68 -17.21
N VAL A 411 6.33 0.39 -18.50
CA VAL A 411 5.97 -0.92 -19.04
C VAL A 411 7.14 -1.89 -18.84
N THR A 412 6.81 -3.11 -18.43
CA THR A 412 7.74 -4.24 -18.40
C THR A 412 7.11 -5.45 -19.07
N ASP A 413 7.92 -6.27 -19.73
CA ASP A 413 7.43 -7.52 -20.30
C ASP A 413 7.25 -8.57 -19.20
N ALA A 414 6.24 -9.42 -19.35
CA ALA A 414 5.88 -10.40 -18.33
C ALA A 414 7.02 -11.41 -18.03
N ASP A 415 7.85 -11.71 -19.04
CA ASP A 415 8.97 -12.65 -18.96
C ASP A 415 10.30 -12.01 -18.50
N SER A 416 10.26 -10.73 -18.14
CA SER A 416 11.44 -10.02 -17.62
C SER A 416 11.77 -10.46 -16.19
N ALA A 417 13.00 -10.87 -15.96
CA ALA A 417 13.54 -11.27 -14.67
C ALA A 417 14.41 -10.19 -13.99
N TYR A 418 14.60 -9.03 -14.64
CA TYR A 418 15.43 -7.93 -14.10
C TYR A 418 14.66 -6.93 -13.23
N SER A 419 13.33 -6.93 -13.31
CA SER A 419 12.46 -6.21 -12.36
C SER A 419 12.28 -7.08 -11.14
N GLY A 420 12.64 -6.57 -9.97
CA GLY A 420 12.56 -7.35 -8.75
C GLY A 420 11.19 -7.29 -8.08
N ILE A 421 11.11 -7.88 -6.90
CA ILE A 421 9.88 -8.07 -6.14
C ILE A 421 9.88 -7.18 -4.90
N VAL A 422 8.87 -6.32 -4.83
CA VAL A 422 8.49 -5.56 -3.63
C VAL A 422 7.16 -6.13 -3.15
N PRO A 423 7.17 -7.15 -2.28
CA PRO A 423 5.94 -7.71 -1.76
C PRO A 423 5.18 -6.67 -0.92
N ALA A 424 3.86 -6.80 -0.95
CA ALA A 424 2.90 -6.09 -0.13
C ALA A 424 1.99 -7.10 0.60
N MET A 425 1.49 -6.72 1.77
CA MET A 425 0.52 -7.51 2.54
C MET A 425 -0.27 -6.64 3.51
N TRP A 426 -1.46 -7.09 3.89
CA TRP A 426 -2.18 -6.55 5.04
C TRP A 426 -1.85 -7.38 6.28
N VAL A 427 -1.42 -6.70 7.34
CA VAL A 427 -1.14 -7.31 8.65
C VAL A 427 -2.05 -6.74 9.71
N THR A 428 -2.55 -7.57 10.62
CA THR A 428 -3.26 -7.12 11.82
C THR A 428 -2.31 -6.31 12.69
N LEU A 429 -2.81 -5.19 13.23
CA LEU A 429 -2.07 -4.33 14.15
C LEU A 429 -2.06 -4.88 15.58
#